data_AF-A0A2H6N3R0-F1
#
_entry.id   AF-A0A2H6N3R0-F1
#
_cell.length_a   1.000
_cell.length_b   1.000
_cell.length_c   1.000
_cell.angle_alpha   90.00
_cell.angle_beta   90.00
_cell.angle_gamma   90.00
#
_symmetry.space_group_name_H-M   'P 1'
#
loop_
_entity.id
_entity.type
_entity.pdbx_description
1 polymer ?
#
loop_
_entity_poly.entity_id
_entity_poly.type
_entity_poly.pdbx_seq_one_letter_code
_entity_poly.pdbx_strand_id
1 'polypeptide(L)'
;LECYFFLIAFNYYLHEQYPLAFALNFSRWICRHPELYRLQASMNLSELTITAEHITKGVRVLVVDERFSPDVLSTVKDMNVANFRRVPKMPVYGMAQPNSKAIGNVLNYLTDAKRKHSHILWINLREDIVLEENEQTYTLREVGNLEQQIA
;
A
#
# COMPACT_ATOMS: atom_id res chain seq x y z
N LEU A 1 -0.05 -7.40 -0.98
CA LEU A 1 0.14 -8.33 0.12
C LEU A 1 0.42 -9.71 -0.43
N GLU A 2 -0.41 -10.25 -1.33
CA GLU A 2 -0.05 -11.49 -2.05
C GLU A 2 1.26 -11.34 -2.86
N CYS A 3 1.43 -10.22 -3.58
CA CYS A 3 2.68 -9.94 -4.31
C CYS A 3 3.90 -9.80 -3.39
N TYR A 4 3.74 -9.13 -2.23
CA TYR A 4 4.82 -8.99 -1.25
C TYR A 4 5.13 -10.32 -0.55
N PHE A 5 4.10 -11.13 -0.26
CA PHE A 5 4.25 -12.48 0.27
C PHE A 5 5.12 -13.32 -0.65
N PHE A 6 4.84 -13.34 -1.96
CA PHE A 6 5.65 -14.10 -2.90
C PHE A 6 7.07 -13.56 -3.04
N LEU A 7 7.28 -12.24 -2.98
CA LEU A 7 8.63 -11.66 -2.99
C LEU A 7 9.44 -12.06 -1.75
N ILE A 8 8.82 -12.04 -0.57
CA ILE A 8 9.46 -12.44 0.70
C ILE A 8 9.72 -13.95 0.69
N ALA A 9 8.73 -14.77 0.31
CA ALA A 9 8.85 -16.21 0.22
C ALA A 9 9.92 -16.63 -0.82
N PHE A 10 9.98 -15.94 -1.97
CA PHE A 10 10.99 -16.19 -2.99
C PHE A 10 12.38 -15.77 -2.52
N ASN A 11 12.51 -14.66 -1.80
CA ASN A 11 13.77 -14.29 -1.16
C ASN A 11 14.24 -15.35 -0.16
N TYR A 12 13.33 -15.87 0.67
CA TYR A 12 13.65 -16.95 1.61
C TYR A 12 14.07 -18.24 0.88
N TYR A 13 13.35 -18.62 -0.17
CA TYR A 13 13.72 -19.72 -1.07
C TYR A 13 15.13 -19.55 -1.62
N LEU A 14 15.50 -18.37 -2.10
CA LEU A 14 16.84 -18.11 -2.63
C LEU A 14 17.92 -18.35 -1.57
N HIS A 15 17.70 -17.92 -0.33
CA HIS A 15 18.66 -18.11 0.75
C HIS A 15 18.84 -19.59 1.14
N GLU A 16 17.75 -20.38 1.15
CA GLU A 16 17.81 -21.79 1.51
C GLU A 16 18.34 -22.68 0.38
N GLN A 17 17.90 -22.43 -0.86
CA GLN A 17 18.16 -23.32 -1.99
C GLN A 17 19.45 -22.95 -2.76
N TYR A 18 19.98 -21.73 -2.60
CA TYR A 18 21.26 -21.34 -3.24
C TYR A 18 22.45 -22.24 -2.82
N PRO A 19 22.68 -22.54 -1.52
CA PRO A 19 23.75 -23.47 -1.12
C PRO A 19 23.52 -24.91 -1.61
N LEU A 20 22.27 -25.28 -1.90
CA LEU A 20 21.87 -26.59 -2.38
C LEU A 20 21.81 -26.67 -3.92
N ALA A 21 22.35 -25.66 -4.62
CA ALA A 21 22.33 -25.54 -6.08
C ALA A 21 20.92 -25.71 -6.68
N PHE A 22 19.89 -25.20 -5.99
CA PHE A 22 18.49 -25.26 -6.39
C PHE A 22 17.98 -26.70 -6.65
N ALA A 23 18.37 -27.64 -5.78
CA ALA A 23 17.88 -29.03 -5.81
C ALA A 23 16.35 -29.12 -5.81
N LEU A 24 15.65 -28.12 -5.26
CA LEU A 24 14.21 -27.93 -5.38
C LEU A 24 13.91 -26.64 -6.13
N ASN A 25 12.92 -26.69 -7.04
CA ASN A 25 12.33 -25.49 -7.60
C ASN A 25 11.37 -24.83 -6.61
N PHE A 26 11.07 -23.54 -6.83
CA PHE A 26 10.23 -22.76 -5.94
C PHE A 26 8.85 -23.39 -5.68
N SER A 27 8.18 -23.91 -6.71
CA SER A 27 6.86 -24.54 -6.56
C SER A 27 6.88 -25.79 -5.68
N ARG A 28 7.95 -26.59 -5.73
CA ARG A 28 8.12 -27.75 -4.84
C ARG A 28 8.57 -27.36 -3.45
N TRP A 29 9.38 -26.30 -3.35
CA TRP A 29 9.83 -25.75 -2.09
C TRP A 29 8.65 -25.16 -1.30
N ILE A 30 7.83 -24.30 -1.90
CA ILE A 30 6.69 -23.67 -1.22
C ILE A 30 5.69 -24.71 -0.68
N CYS A 31 5.49 -25.84 -1.38
CA CYS A 31 4.66 -26.95 -0.89
C CYS A 31 5.23 -27.65 0.35
N ARG A 32 6.54 -27.58 0.59
CA ARG A 32 7.19 -28.09 1.82
C ARG A 32 7.14 -27.12 2.99
N HIS A 33 6.66 -25.90 2.76
CA HIS A 33 6.48 -24.86 3.77
C HIS A 33 4.98 -24.59 4.00
N PRO A 34 4.23 -25.54 4.60
CA PRO A 34 2.79 -25.41 4.82
C PRO A 34 2.44 -24.23 5.75
N GLU A 35 3.36 -23.76 6.58
CA GLU A 35 3.24 -22.51 7.34
C GLU A 35 3.10 -21.28 6.44
N LEU A 36 3.85 -21.21 5.33
CA LEU A 36 3.76 -20.09 4.37
C LEU A 36 2.42 -20.14 3.63
N TYR A 37 2.00 -21.33 3.21
CA TYR A 37 0.70 -21.50 2.54
C TYR A 37 -0.48 -21.16 3.46
N ARG A 38 -0.41 -21.56 4.75
CA ARG A 38 -1.44 -21.21 5.74
C ARG A 38 -1.50 -19.71 6.02
N LEU A 39 -0.35 -19.03 6.01
CA LEU A 39 -0.30 -17.58 6.14
C LEU A 39 -1.07 -16.92 5.00
N GLN A 40 -0.82 -17.34 3.76
CA GLN A 40 -1.55 -16.86 2.58
C GLN A 40 -3.05 -17.15 2.66
N ALA A 41 -3.43 -18.36 3.09
CA ALA A 41 -4.84 -18.74 3.24
C ALA A 41 -5.57 -17.94 4.34
N SER A 42 -4.84 -17.38 5.31
CA SER A 42 -5.39 -16.52 6.36
C SER A 42 -5.53 -15.05 5.95
N MET A 43 -5.08 -14.68 4.74
CA MET A 43 -5.15 -13.30 4.27
C MET A 43 -6.60 -12.91 3.96
N ASN A 44 -7.04 -11.78 4.51
CA ASN A 44 -8.36 -11.26 4.21
C ASN A 44 -8.37 -10.62 2.81
N LEU A 45 -8.87 -11.36 1.82
CA LEU A 45 -9.03 -10.90 0.44
C LEU A 45 -10.40 -10.26 0.17
N SER A 46 -11.26 -10.15 1.18
CA SER A 46 -12.65 -9.68 1.00
C SER A 46 -12.73 -8.27 0.42
N GLU A 47 -11.68 -7.46 0.60
CA GLU A 47 -11.61 -6.09 0.09
C GLU A 47 -11.45 -6.02 -1.44
N LEU A 48 -10.90 -7.06 -2.07
CA LEU A 48 -10.76 -7.16 -3.53
C LEU A 48 -12.10 -7.40 -4.23
N THR A 49 -13.12 -7.83 -3.49
CA THR A 49 -14.47 -8.15 -4.00
C THR A 49 -15.54 -7.13 -3.56
N ILE A 50 -15.14 -5.97 -3.06
CA ILE A 50 -16.10 -4.97 -2.59
C ILE A 50 -16.88 -4.37 -3.78
N THR A 51 -18.18 -4.27 -3.57
CA THR A 51 -19.12 -3.55 -4.44
C THR A 51 -19.84 -2.48 -3.64
N ALA A 52 -20.44 -1.50 -4.31
CA ALA A 52 -21.22 -0.43 -3.65
C ALA A 52 -22.35 -0.96 -2.74
N GLU A 53 -22.89 -2.13 -3.06
CA GLU A 53 -23.94 -2.78 -2.26
C GLU A 53 -23.47 -3.18 -0.86
N HIS A 54 -22.20 -3.54 -0.69
CA HIS A 54 -21.62 -3.85 0.62
C HIS A 54 -21.59 -2.62 1.53
N ILE A 55 -21.47 -1.43 0.94
CA ILE A 55 -21.51 -0.16 1.66
C ILE A 55 -22.96 0.15 2.05
N THR A 56 -23.88 0.10 1.08
CA THR A 56 -25.28 0.48 1.32
C THR A 56 -26.01 -0.50 2.25
N LYS A 57 -25.58 -1.76 2.32
CA LYS A 57 -26.07 -2.77 3.28
C LYS A 57 -25.38 -2.73 4.65
N GLY A 58 -24.41 -1.84 4.86
CA GLY A 58 -23.67 -1.74 6.13
C GLY A 58 -22.75 -2.92 6.43
N VAL A 59 -22.40 -3.73 5.42
CA VAL A 59 -21.45 -4.85 5.54
C VAL A 59 -20.00 -4.33 5.59
N ARG A 60 -19.77 -3.15 5.01
CA ARG A 60 -18.52 -2.38 5.09
C ARG A 60 -18.84 -0.97 5.56
N VAL A 61 -17.89 -0.38 6.29
CA VAL A 61 -17.96 1.00 6.77
C VAL A 61 -16.78 1.81 6.23
N LEU A 62 -16.99 3.12 6.07
CA LEU A 62 -15.94 4.05 5.68
C LEU A 62 -15.17 4.48 6.93
N VAL A 63 -13.86 4.26 6.91
CA VAL A 63 -12.94 4.69 7.97
C VAL A 63 -12.01 5.74 7.39
N VAL A 64 -11.88 6.86 8.10
CA VAL A 64 -10.99 7.96 7.72
C VAL A 64 -9.55 7.46 7.61
N ASP A 65 -8.93 7.72 6.46
CA ASP A 65 -7.64 7.11 6.12
C ASP A 65 -6.46 7.69 6.92
N GLU A 66 -6.54 8.96 7.30
CA GLU A 66 -5.50 9.65 8.09
C GLU A 66 -5.12 8.90 9.38
N ARG A 67 -6.08 8.15 9.95
CA ARG A 67 -5.87 7.29 11.12
C ARG A 67 -4.71 6.31 10.94
N PHE A 68 -4.48 5.83 9.72
CA PHE A 68 -3.47 4.82 9.40
C PHE A 68 -2.10 5.41 9.06
N SER A 69 -2.03 6.73 8.89
CA SER A 69 -0.81 7.41 8.44
C SER A 69 -0.65 8.75 9.17
N PRO A 70 -0.37 8.74 10.48
CA PRO A 70 -0.17 9.97 11.24
C PRO A 70 0.99 10.78 10.64
N ASP A 71 0.85 12.11 10.66
CA ASP A 71 1.83 13.03 10.06
C ASP A 71 3.06 13.24 10.95
N VAL A 72 3.97 12.28 10.93
CA VAL A 72 5.22 12.30 11.71
C VAL A 72 6.19 13.37 11.21
N LEU A 73 6.15 13.68 9.91
CA LEU A 73 7.03 14.67 9.29
C LEU A 73 6.44 16.08 9.25
N SER A 74 5.23 16.28 9.76
CA SER A 74 4.53 17.58 9.79
C SER A 74 4.37 18.22 8.40
N THR A 75 4.23 17.42 7.35
CA THR A 75 4.18 17.91 5.96
C THR A 75 2.77 18.27 5.49
N VAL A 76 1.72 17.96 6.25
CA VAL A 76 0.34 18.32 5.89
C VAL A 76 0.20 19.83 5.68
N LYS A 77 0.89 20.64 6.48
CA LYS A 77 0.82 22.12 6.40
C LYS A 77 1.34 22.68 5.08
N ASP A 78 2.40 22.08 4.54
CA ASP A 78 3.09 22.59 3.35
C ASP A 78 2.66 21.87 2.07
N MET A 79 2.33 20.58 2.18
CA MET A 79 2.07 19.70 1.03
C MET A 79 0.65 19.18 0.97
N ASN A 80 -0.19 19.45 1.98
CA ASN A 80 -1.53 18.88 2.16
C ASN A 80 -1.56 17.34 2.22
N VAL A 81 -0.41 16.70 2.47
CA VAL A 81 -0.31 15.25 2.67
C VAL A 81 0.73 14.95 3.74
N ALA A 82 0.45 13.92 4.54
CA ALA A 82 1.32 13.45 5.59
C ALA A 82 2.58 12.77 5.03
N ASN A 83 3.67 12.89 5.78
CA ASN A 83 4.92 12.15 5.54
C ASN A 83 5.55 12.33 4.14
N PHE A 84 5.31 13.46 3.46
CA PHE A 84 5.93 13.77 2.17
C PHE A 84 7.44 13.90 2.30
N ARG A 85 8.19 13.09 1.56
CA ARG A 85 9.66 13.04 1.64
C ARG A 85 10.29 12.62 0.33
N ARG A 86 11.59 12.88 0.22
CA ARG A 86 12.42 12.53 -0.92
C ARG A 86 13.60 11.68 -0.46
N VAL A 87 13.94 10.65 -1.22
CA VAL A 87 15.18 9.90 -1.04
C VAL A 87 16.37 10.80 -1.39
N PRO A 88 17.38 10.94 -0.51
CA PRO A 88 18.54 11.79 -0.76
C PRO A 88 19.20 11.49 -2.11
N LYS A 89 19.48 12.54 -2.89
CA LYS A 89 20.15 12.48 -4.20
C LYS A 89 19.40 11.69 -5.29
N MET A 90 18.21 11.17 -5.04
CA MET A 90 17.42 10.42 -6.03
C MET A 90 16.11 11.13 -6.34
N PRO A 91 15.53 11.00 -7.55
CA PRO A 91 14.22 11.56 -7.90
C PRO A 91 13.07 10.62 -7.42
N VAL A 92 13.21 10.06 -6.23
CA VAL A 92 12.23 9.14 -5.63
C VAL A 92 11.60 9.82 -4.43
N TYR A 93 10.26 9.83 -4.40
CA TYR A 93 9.45 10.51 -3.40
C TYR A 93 8.47 9.52 -2.79
N GLY A 94 8.04 9.80 -1.57
CA GLY A 94 7.02 9.01 -0.88
C GLY A 94 6.21 9.90 0.06
N MET A 95 4.97 9.52 0.29
CA MET A 95 4.01 10.23 1.16
C MET A 95 2.92 9.25 1.60
N ALA A 96 2.06 9.70 2.52
CA ALA A 96 0.80 9.01 2.83
C ALA A 96 -0.20 9.10 1.66
N GLN A 97 -1.39 8.52 1.82
CA GLN A 97 -2.45 8.65 0.82
C GLN A 97 -2.84 10.13 0.62
N PRO A 98 -2.69 10.69 -0.59
CA PRO A 98 -3.14 12.04 -0.86
C PRO A 98 -4.61 12.06 -1.33
N ASN A 99 -5.27 13.19 -1.09
CA ASN A 99 -6.51 13.58 -1.77
C ASN A 99 -6.19 14.35 -3.07
N SER A 100 -7.22 14.68 -3.85
CA SER A 100 -7.12 15.43 -5.10
C SER A 100 -6.31 16.73 -4.99
N LYS A 101 -6.52 17.50 -3.92
CA LYS A 101 -5.81 18.76 -3.65
C LYS A 101 -4.32 18.53 -3.38
N ALA A 102 -3.99 17.54 -2.57
CA ALA A 102 -2.62 17.17 -2.27
C ALA A 102 -1.89 16.64 -3.50
N ILE A 103 -2.55 15.88 -4.37
CA ILE A 103 -1.99 15.48 -5.67
C ILE A 103 -1.59 16.73 -6.47
N GLY A 104 -2.48 17.73 -6.56
CA GLY A 104 -2.16 19.00 -7.22
C GLY A 104 -0.93 19.70 -6.63
N ASN A 105 -0.85 19.79 -5.30
CA ASN A 105 0.29 20.41 -4.61
C ASN A 105 1.60 19.65 -4.84
N VAL A 106 1.55 18.31 -4.82
CA VAL A 106 2.72 17.46 -5.08
C VAL A 106 3.18 17.63 -6.53
N LEU A 107 2.28 17.62 -7.50
CA LEU A 107 2.64 17.82 -8.91
C LEU A 107 3.24 19.21 -9.15
N ASN A 108 2.68 20.26 -8.55
CA ASN A 108 3.23 21.62 -8.60
C ASN A 108 4.64 21.67 -7.98
N TYR A 109 4.83 21.04 -6.83
CA TYR A 109 6.14 20.95 -6.18
C TYR A 109 7.18 20.21 -7.05
N LEU A 110 6.79 19.11 -7.69
CA LEU A 110 7.73 18.29 -8.49
C LEU A 110 8.11 18.96 -9.81
N THR A 111 7.19 19.73 -10.39
CA THR A 111 7.38 20.39 -11.70
C THR A 111 7.93 21.81 -11.60
N ASP A 112 8.12 22.34 -10.39
CA ASP A 112 8.57 23.72 -10.20
C ASP A 112 9.93 24.04 -10.84
N ALA A 113 10.26 25.33 -10.88
CA ALA A 113 11.51 25.81 -11.47
C ALA A 113 12.79 25.30 -10.77
N LYS A 114 12.69 24.73 -9.55
CA LYS A 114 13.82 24.21 -8.80
C LYS A 114 14.04 22.71 -9.05
N ARG A 115 12.98 21.91 -9.14
CA ARG A 115 13.00 20.46 -9.31
C ARG A 115 12.95 20.05 -10.78
N LYS A 116 12.15 20.76 -11.59
CA LYS A 116 12.05 20.61 -13.05
C LYS A 116 11.78 19.18 -13.54
N HIS A 117 11.04 18.37 -12.79
CA HIS A 117 10.66 17.03 -13.27
C HIS A 117 9.63 17.16 -14.40
N SER A 118 9.97 16.69 -15.59
CA SER A 118 9.08 16.74 -16.77
C SER A 118 8.27 15.46 -16.97
N HIS A 119 8.68 14.36 -16.35
CA HIS A 119 8.01 13.06 -16.42
C HIS A 119 7.86 12.52 -15.00
N ILE A 120 6.62 12.20 -14.61
CA ILE A 120 6.28 11.74 -13.27
C ILE A 120 5.59 10.39 -13.42
N LEU A 121 6.21 9.34 -12.87
CA LEU A 121 5.56 8.05 -12.71
C LEU A 121 4.96 8.00 -11.30
N TRP A 122 3.64 7.95 -11.24
CA TRP A 122 2.92 7.83 -9.98
C TRP A 122 2.57 6.36 -9.72
N ILE A 123 3.19 5.77 -8.70
CA ILE A 123 2.97 4.37 -8.33
C ILE A 123 2.12 4.32 -7.07
N ASN A 124 0.91 3.78 -7.19
CA ASN A 124 0.10 3.43 -6.03
C ASN A 124 0.38 1.97 -5.64
N LEU A 125 0.79 1.75 -4.39
CA LEU A 125 1.08 0.41 -3.84
C LEU A 125 -0.09 -0.16 -3.04
N ARG A 126 -1.19 0.57 -2.98
CA ARG A 126 -2.36 0.24 -2.19
C ARG A 126 -3.23 -0.81 -2.89
N GLU A 127 -3.62 -1.84 -2.15
CA GLU A 127 -4.42 -2.96 -2.67
C GLU A 127 -5.89 -2.88 -2.27
N ASP A 128 -6.24 -2.01 -1.32
CA ASP A 128 -7.60 -1.72 -0.89
C ASP A 128 -8.20 -0.50 -1.60
N ILE A 129 -9.53 -0.43 -1.61
CA ILE A 129 -10.26 0.68 -2.24
C ILE A 129 -10.15 1.94 -1.38
N VAL A 130 -9.76 3.04 -2.00
CA VAL A 130 -9.81 4.39 -1.41
C VAL A 130 -10.92 5.19 -2.06
N LEU A 131 -11.74 5.83 -1.23
CA LEU A 131 -12.77 6.76 -1.63
C LEU A 131 -12.41 8.16 -1.15
N GLU A 132 -12.65 9.17 -1.99
CA GLU A 132 -12.47 10.56 -1.61
C GLU A 132 -13.83 11.26 -1.61
N GLU A 133 -14.14 11.95 -0.51
CA GLU A 133 -15.31 12.81 -0.38
C GLU A 133 -14.94 14.06 0.44
N ASN A 134 -15.25 15.26 -0.07
CA ASN A 134 -15.01 16.53 0.62
C ASN A 134 -13.55 16.72 1.10
N GLU A 135 -12.57 16.46 0.24
CA GLU A 135 -11.12 16.47 0.55
C GLU A 135 -10.69 15.43 1.61
N GLN A 136 -11.58 14.56 2.08
CA GLN A 136 -11.26 13.48 3.00
C GLN A 136 -11.15 12.15 2.26
N THR A 137 -10.07 11.42 2.50
CA THR A 137 -9.91 10.05 2.03
C THR A 137 -10.43 9.06 3.07
N TYR A 138 -11.10 8.03 2.57
CA TYR A 138 -11.69 6.95 3.32
C TYR A 138 -11.28 5.62 2.75
N THR A 139 -11.26 4.65 3.63
CA THR A 139 -10.98 3.27 3.29
C THR A 139 -12.08 2.40 3.85
N LEU A 140 -12.47 1.40 3.08
CA LEU A 140 -13.53 0.48 3.48
C LEU A 140 -12.98 -0.51 4.50
N ARG A 141 -13.76 -0.79 5.55
CA ARG A 141 -13.40 -1.78 6.58
C ARG A 141 -14.57 -2.65 6.97
N GLU A 142 -14.27 -3.83 7.47
CA GLU A 142 -15.24 -4.69 8.15
C GLU A 142 -15.66 -4.08 9.48
N VAL A 143 -16.95 -4.13 9.79
CA VAL A 143 -17.51 -3.56 11.04
C VAL A 143 -16.80 -4.11 12.29
N GLY A 144 -16.41 -5.38 12.28
CA GLY A 144 -15.70 -6.03 13.38
C GLY A 144 -14.19 -5.78 13.41
N ASN A 145 -13.64 -5.08 12.41
CA ASN A 145 -12.20 -4.97 12.21
C ASN A 145 -11.78 -3.61 11.62
N LEU A 146 -11.99 -2.56 12.40
CA LEU A 146 -11.77 -1.18 11.96
C LEU A 146 -10.30 -0.75 11.96
N GLU A 147 -9.49 -1.36 12.82
CA GLU A 147 -8.10 -0.92 13.09
C GLU A 147 -7.04 -1.71 12.31
N GLN A 148 -7.40 -2.85 11.70
CA GLN A 148 -6.42 -3.64 11.00
C GLN A 148 -6.09 -2.99 9.65
N GLN A 149 -4.83 -2.58 9.48
CA GLN A 149 -4.27 -2.36 8.16
C GLN A 149 -4.24 -3.70 7.45
N ILE A 150 -4.83 -3.73 6.26
CA ILE A 150 -4.76 -4.89 5.40
C ILE A 150 -3.47 -4.79 4.62
N ALA A 151 -2.83 -5.93 4.38
CA ALA A 151 -1.90 -6.63 5.27
C ALA A 151 -1.59 -7.98 4.59
#